data_AF-A0A7W5BF45-F1
#
_entry.id   AF-A0A7W5BF45-F1
#
_cell.length_a   1.000
_cell.length_b   1.000
_cell.length_c   1.000
_cell.angle_alpha   90.00
_cell.angle_beta   90.00
_cell.angle_gamma   90.00
#
_symmetry.space_group_name_H-M   'P 1'
#
loop_
_entity.id
_entity.type
_entity.pdbx_description
1 polymer ?
#
loop_
_entity_poly.entity_id
_entity_poly.type
_entity_poly.pdbx_seq_one_letter_code
_entity_poly.pdbx_strand_id
1 'polypeptide(L)'
;MSVLRSLAAMACCAMACGAGQAAPLEHCGLGPGGSYPVAVLAQPAGAGDQIIELRHGGKTAALFGDGDREDSRASQLRTGCVGQGEKLLVLAGEFYSSGYPKGIVMRYRGGRVQRLDFAERAYPHMAYLSAGGIRLYIASGGPDAAKKWTVYRYDTATGPSMDEEYACCLPRPRKGETRLRLD
;
A
#
# COMPACT_ATOMS: atom_id res chain seq x y z
N MET A 1 25.19 -46.60 -53.96
CA MET A 1 24.75 -46.82 -52.56
C MET A 1 24.67 -45.45 -51.90
N SER A 2 23.49 -45.12 -51.36
CA SER A 2 23.00 -43.76 -51.17
C SER A 2 23.46 -43.09 -49.86
N VAL A 3 24.00 -41.88 -50.03
CA VAL A 3 23.83 -40.63 -49.26
C VAL A 3 23.47 -40.73 -47.76
N LEU A 4 24.46 -40.42 -46.91
CA LEU A 4 24.29 -40.05 -45.50
C LEU A 4 23.51 -38.73 -45.38
N ARG A 5 22.41 -38.73 -44.60
CA ARG A 5 21.71 -37.52 -44.15
C ARG A 5 22.14 -37.17 -42.73
N SER A 6 22.91 -36.09 -42.58
CA SER A 6 23.15 -35.43 -41.29
C SER A 6 21.98 -34.48 -40.98
N LEU A 7 21.20 -34.82 -39.95
CA LEU A 7 20.25 -33.90 -39.30
C LEU A 7 20.94 -33.34 -38.06
N ALA A 8 21.53 -32.16 -38.17
CA ALA A 8 22.05 -31.42 -37.02
C ALA A 8 20.88 -30.69 -36.34
N ALA A 9 20.69 -30.99 -35.06
CA ALA A 9 19.63 -30.48 -34.21
C ALA A 9 19.75 -28.96 -34.03
N MET A 10 18.67 -28.25 -34.34
CA MET A 10 18.50 -26.83 -34.08
C MET A 10 18.25 -26.64 -32.57
N ALA A 11 19.31 -26.29 -31.84
CA ALA A 11 19.22 -25.92 -30.42
C ALA A 11 18.51 -24.55 -30.31
N CYS A 12 17.20 -24.61 -30.05
CA CYS A 12 16.43 -23.45 -29.63
C CYS A 12 16.91 -23.03 -28.24
N CYS A 13 17.78 -22.01 -28.18
CA CYS A 13 18.00 -21.24 -26.96
C CYS A 13 16.69 -20.55 -26.61
N ALA A 14 15.87 -21.20 -25.78
CA ALA A 14 14.80 -20.55 -25.06
C ALA A 14 15.44 -19.52 -24.11
N MET A 15 15.56 -18.28 -24.56
CA MET A 15 15.74 -17.15 -23.65
C MET A 15 14.49 -17.11 -22.77
N ALA A 16 14.59 -17.71 -21.59
CA ALA A 16 13.66 -17.46 -20.50
C ALA A 16 13.81 -15.97 -20.17
N CYS A 17 12.93 -15.15 -20.75
CA CYS A 17 12.71 -13.79 -20.31
C CYS A 17 12.18 -13.92 -18.88
N GLY A 18 13.09 -13.82 -17.91
CA GLY A 18 12.76 -13.90 -16.50
C GLY A 18 11.89 -12.70 -16.16
N ALA A 19 10.57 -12.88 -16.20
CA ALA A 19 9.68 -12.02 -15.43
C ALA A 19 10.14 -12.14 -13.98
N GLY A 20 10.87 -11.12 -13.52
CA GLY A 20 11.39 -11.08 -12.16
C GLY A 20 10.24 -11.36 -11.20
N GLN A 21 10.36 -12.41 -10.40
CA GLN A 21 9.33 -12.76 -9.44
C GLN A 21 9.19 -11.61 -8.43
N ALA A 22 7.96 -11.23 -8.11
CA ALA A 22 7.70 -10.20 -7.11
C ALA A 22 8.27 -10.63 -5.76
N ALA A 23 9.17 -9.83 -5.19
CA ALA A 23 9.80 -10.10 -3.91
C ALA A 23 8.99 -9.46 -2.78
N PRO A 24 8.89 -10.09 -1.60
CA PRO A 24 8.18 -9.50 -0.47
C PRO A 24 8.93 -8.28 0.08
N LEU A 25 8.21 -7.17 0.26
CA LEU A 25 8.68 -5.95 0.93
C LEU A 25 8.23 -5.87 2.40
N GLU A 26 7.00 -6.29 2.68
CA GLU A 26 6.41 -6.20 4.02
C GLU A 26 5.38 -7.30 4.23
N HIS A 27 5.27 -7.80 5.46
CA HIS A 27 4.23 -8.72 5.88
C HIS A 27 3.49 -8.15 7.09
N CYS A 28 2.17 -8.05 6.98
CA CYS A 28 1.35 -7.53 8.06
C CYS A 28 0.18 -8.46 8.37
N GLY A 29 0.20 -9.07 9.55
CA GLY A 29 -0.97 -9.77 10.09
C GLY A 29 -1.97 -8.78 10.63
N LEU A 30 -2.99 -8.43 9.85
CA LEU A 30 -4.06 -7.53 10.25
C LEU A 30 -5.11 -8.25 11.10
N GLY A 31 -5.85 -7.48 11.91
CA GLY A 31 -6.93 -7.99 12.75
C GLY A 31 -6.46 -8.70 14.03
N PRO A 32 -7.40 -9.22 14.83
CA PRO A 32 -7.08 -9.86 16.11
C PRO A 32 -6.11 -11.03 15.93
N GLY A 33 -4.99 -11.00 16.67
CA GLY A 33 -3.96 -12.04 16.59
C GLY A 33 -3.28 -12.17 15.21
N GLY A 34 -3.46 -11.19 14.32
CA GLY A 34 -2.96 -11.26 12.94
C GLY A 34 -3.71 -12.25 12.06
N SER A 35 -5.00 -12.49 12.32
CA SER A 35 -5.84 -13.45 11.61
C SER A 35 -5.99 -13.19 10.11
N TYR A 36 -5.67 -11.98 9.64
CA TYR A 36 -5.78 -11.59 8.24
C TYR A 36 -4.40 -11.21 7.67
N PRO A 37 -3.67 -12.16 7.06
CA PRO A 37 -2.35 -11.90 6.52
C PRO A 37 -2.43 -11.04 5.25
N VAL A 38 -1.57 -10.02 5.20
CA VAL A 38 -1.34 -9.15 4.04
C VAL A 38 0.15 -9.12 3.74
N ALA A 39 0.53 -9.14 2.47
CA ALA A 39 1.90 -8.93 2.04
C ALA A 39 1.97 -7.84 0.96
N VAL A 40 2.94 -6.96 1.09
CA VAL A 40 3.34 -6.02 0.02
C VAL A 40 4.44 -6.69 -0.77
N LEU A 41 4.27 -6.79 -2.08
CA LEU A 41 5.25 -7.39 -2.98
C LEU A 41 5.73 -6.33 -3.97
N ALA A 42 6.99 -6.43 -4.39
CA ALA A 42 7.58 -5.56 -5.39
C ALA A 42 8.16 -6.36 -6.54
N GLN A 43 7.74 -6.01 -7.75
CA GLN A 43 8.33 -6.50 -8.99
C GLN A 43 9.22 -5.41 -9.59
N PRO A 44 10.47 -5.72 -10.01
CA PRO A 44 11.31 -4.75 -10.70
C PRO A 44 10.65 -4.23 -11.98
N ALA A 45 10.68 -2.90 -12.20
CA ALA A 45 10.07 -2.24 -13.35
C ALA A 45 11.07 -1.41 -14.20
N GLY A 46 12.37 -1.52 -13.91
CA GLY A 46 13.45 -0.76 -14.57
C GLY A 46 13.71 0.60 -13.92
N ALA A 47 14.86 1.22 -14.19
CA ALA A 47 15.25 2.55 -13.68
C ALA A 47 15.20 2.74 -12.14
N GLY A 48 15.20 1.64 -11.37
CA GLY A 48 15.05 1.68 -9.91
C GLY A 48 13.60 1.65 -9.42
N ASP A 49 12.62 1.67 -10.35
CA ASP A 49 11.20 1.59 -10.04
C ASP A 49 10.76 0.14 -9.80
N GLN A 50 9.64 0.03 -9.08
CA GLN A 50 9.00 -1.24 -8.76
C GLN A 50 7.50 -1.16 -8.99
N ILE A 51 6.91 -2.18 -9.60
CA ILE A 51 5.46 -2.37 -9.59
C ILE A 51 5.08 -3.01 -8.26
N ILE A 52 4.21 -2.33 -7.52
CA ILE A 52 3.78 -2.77 -6.20
C ILE A 52 2.49 -3.57 -6.30
N GLU A 53 2.52 -4.74 -5.71
CA GLU A 53 1.37 -5.63 -5.58
C GLU A 53 1.02 -5.82 -4.12
N LEU A 54 -0.25 -6.08 -3.89
CA LEU A 54 -0.78 -6.43 -2.59
C LEU A 54 -1.35 -7.85 -2.66
N ARG A 55 -0.89 -8.69 -1.74
CA ARG A 55 -1.41 -10.05 -1.55
C ARG A 55 -2.22 -10.11 -0.27
N HIS A 56 -3.52 -10.38 -0.38
CA HIS A 56 -4.41 -10.59 0.76
C HIS A 56 -5.66 -11.38 0.35
N GLY A 57 -6.26 -12.11 1.30
CA GLY A 57 -7.45 -12.94 0.99
C GLY A 57 -7.20 -14.01 -0.09
N GLY A 58 -5.96 -14.51 -0.20
CA GLY A 58 -5.57 -15.51 -1.21
C GLY A 58 -5.40 -14.96 -2.63
N LYS A 59 -5.52 -13.65 -2.84
CA LYS A 59 -5.35 -13.00 -4.15
C LYS A 59 -4.16 -12.07 -4.12
N THR A 60 -3.49 -11.93 -5.27
CA THR A 60 -2.46 -10.91 -5.51
C THR A 60 -2.96 -10.01 -6.63
N ALA A 61 -2.88 -8.69 -6.43
CA ALA A 61 -3.25 -7.70 -7.44
C ALA A 61 -2.29 -6.50 -7.34
N ALA A 62 -2.24 -5.69 -8.39
CA ALA A 62 -1.58 -4.39 -8.34
C ALA A 62 -2.16 -3.54 -7.18
N LEU A 63 -1.33 -2.74 -6.52
CA LEU A 63 -1.73 -1.95 -5.36
C LEU A 63 -2.86 -0.96 -5.67
N PHE A 64 -2.75 -0.31 -6.83
CA PHE A 64 -3.68 0.64 -7.41
C PHE A 64 -4.10 0.18 -8.81
N GLY A 65 -5.36 0.47 -9.14
CA GLY A 65 -5.95 0.24 -10.46
C GLY A 65 -6.73 -1.08 -10.55
N ASP A 66 -7.98 -0.98 -11.01
CA ASP A 66 -8.70 -2.10 -11.64
C ASP A 66 -8.34 -2.21 -13.14
N GLY A 67 -7.49 -1.31 -13.65
CA GLY A 67 -7.16 -1.12 -15.08
C GLY A 67 -5.69 -1.35 -15.43
N ASP A 68 -4.82 -0.37 -15.19
CA ASP A 68 -3.39 -0.44 -15.57
C ASP A 68 -2.47 -0.74 -14.37
N ARG A 69 -1.68 -1.80 -14.49
CA ARG A 69 -0.67 -2.21 -13.51
C ARG A 69 0.38 -1.12 -13.28
N GLU A 70 0.61 -0.27 -14.28
CA GLU A 70 1.52 0.86 -14.22
C GLU A 70 1.10 1.92 -13.19
N ASP A 71 -0.17 1.95 -12.77
CA ASP A 71 -0.64 2.81 -11.67
C ASP A 71 -0.01 2.48 -10.31
N SER A 72 0.58 1.29 -10.23
CA SER A 72 1.30 0.78 -9.06
C SER A 72 2.81 0.83 -9.23
N ARG A 73 3.33 1.33 -10.35
CA ARG A 73 4.76 1.61 -10.49
C ARG A 73 5.14 2.73 -9.54
N ALA A 74 6.13 2.49 -8.70
CA ALA A 74 6.56 3.42 -7.69
C ALA A 74 8.07 3.45 -7.45
N SER A 75 8.51 4.56 -6.88
CA SER A 75 9.83 4.75 -6.28
C SER A 75 9.68 5.33 -4.87
N GLN A 76 10.80 5.42 -4.14
CA GLN A 76 10.86 6.04 -2.79
C GLN A 76 9.83 5.45 -1.80
N LEU A 77 9.63 4.14 -1.86
CA LEU A 77 8.63 3.46 -1.04
C LEU A 77 9.01 3.45 0.43
N ARG A 78 8.02 3.72 1.26
CA ARG A 78 8.07 3.51 2.70
C ARG A 78 6.85 2.68 3.10
N THR A 79 7.10 1.59 3.78
CA THR A 79 6.07 0.64 4.23
C THR A 79 6.29 0.27 5.69
N GLY A 80 5.22 -0.10 6.39
CA GLY A 80 5.32 -0.57 7.76
C GLY A 80 4.07 -1.27 8.25
N CYS A 81 4.26 -2.31 9.07
CA CYS A 81 3.20 -2.94 9.85
C CYS A 81 3.23 -2.43 11.31
N VAL A 82 2.35 -1.48 11.64
CA VAL A 82 2.41 -0.72 12.90
C VAL A 82 1.34 -1.17 13.88
N GLY A 83 1.71 -1.38 15.15
CA GLY A 83 0.81 -1.73 16.25
C GLY A 83 1.16 -3.07 16.89
N GLN A 84 0.89 -3.23 18.19
CA GLN A 84 1.20 -4.45 18.94
C GLN A 84 0.03 -5.43 19.06
N GLY A 85 -1.21 -4.93 19.11
CA GLY A 85 -2.42 -5.75 19.10
C GLY A 85 -3.13 -5.63 17.76
N GLU A 86 -3.90 -4.56 17.62
CA GLU A 86 -4.45 -4.18 16.33
C GLU A 86 -3.38 -3.52 15.47
N LYS A 87 -3.11 -4.13 14.31
CA LYS A 87 -2.10 -3.69 13.35
C LYS A 87 -2.71 -2.91 12.20
N LEU A 88 -1.95 -1.93 11.72
CA LEU A 88 -2.21 -1.12 10.56
C LEU A 88 -1.04 -1.31 9.58
N LEU A 89 -1.33 -1.76 8.36
CA LEU A 89 -0.38 -1.65 7.27
C LEU A 89 -0.41 -0.21 6.75
N VAL A 90 0.75 0.39 6.58
CA VAL A 90 0.93 1.72 5.98
C VAL A 90 1.90 1.58 4.83
N LEU A 91 1.57 2.15 3.68
CA LEU A 91 2.44 2.21 2.52
C LEU A 91 2.31 3.58 1.87
N ALA A 92 3.44 4.21 1.55
CA ALA A 92 3.49 5.46 0.80
C ALA A 92 4.67 5.43 -0.17
N GLY A 93 4.58 6.19 -1.26
CA GLY A 93 5.68 6.37 -2.19
C GLY A 93 5.33 7.34 -3.31
N GLU A 94 6.27 7.48 -4.24
CA GLU A 94 6.09 8.24 -5.47
C GLU A 94 5.56 7.31 -6.54
N PHE A 95 4.29 7.46 -6.94
CA PHE A 95 3.65 6.59 -7.92
C PHE A 95 3.58 7.25 -9.30
N TYR A 96 3.96 6.50 -10.33
CA TYR A 96 4.26 7.02 -11.66
C TYR A 96 3.04 7.63 -12.37
N SER A 97 1.88 6.98 -12.27
CA SER A 97 0.67 7.45 -12.98
C SER A 97 -0.05 8.62 -12.32
N SER A 98 0.15 8.85 -11.01
CA SER A 98 -0.47 9.97 -10.32
C SER A 98 0.30 11.28 -10.51
N GLY A 99 1.62 11.23 -10.74
CA GLY A 99 2.47 12.42 -10.78
C GLY A 99 2.60 13.13 -9.43
N TYR A 100 2.16 12.49 -8.35
CA TYR A 100 2.27 12.97 -6.97
C TYR A 100 2.38 11.78 -5.99
N PRO A 101 2.92 12.01 -4.77
CA PRO A 101 3.06 10.97 -3.77
C PRO A 101 1.70 10.55 -3.24
N LYS A 102 1.49 9.25 -3.15
CA LYS A 102 0.25 8.67 -2.64
C LYS A 102 0.55 7.40 -1.86
N GLY A 103 -0.46 6.88 -1.20
CA GLY A 103 -0.30 5.69 -0.39
C GLY A 103 -1.62 5.13 0.09
N ILE A 104 -1.50 4.09 0.91
CA ILE A 104 -2.63 3.42 1.53
C ILE A 104 -2.37 3.18 3.01
N VAL A 105 -3.45 3.13 3.77
CA VAL A 105 -3.47 2.43 5.05
C VAL A 105 -4.52 1.33 5.04
N MET A 106 -4.19 0.19 5.64
CA MET A 106 -5.06 -0.98 5.69
C MET A 106 -5.14 -1.59 7.07
N ARG A 107 -6.37 -1.95 7.43
CA ARG A 107 -6.72 -2.63 8.67
C ARG A 107 -7.74 -3.73 8.38
N TYR A 108 -7.80 -4.74 9.24
CA TYR A 108 -8.87 -5.73 9.22
C TYR A 108 -9.67 -5.67 10.52
N ARG A 109 -10.97 -5.38 10.44
CA ARG A 109 -11.87 -5.30 11.60
C ARG A 109 -13.28 -5.72 11.21
N GLY A 110 -13.97 -6.44 12.10
CA GLY A 110 -15.38 -6.81 11.90
C GLY A 110 -15.61 -7.64 10.63
N GLY A 111 -14.68 -8.56 10.32
CA GLY A 111 -14.78 -9.45 9.16
C GLY A 111 -14.39 -8.82 7.82
N ARG A 112 -14.00 -7.54 7.79
CA ARG A 112 -13.73 -6.80 6.55
C ARG A 112 -12.41 -6.05 6.58
N VAL A 113 -11.84 -5.87 5.40
CA VAL A 113 -10.70 -4.98 5.16
C VAL A 113 -11.22 -3.54 5.10
N GLN A 114 -10.61 -2.66 5.88
CA GLN A 114 -10.77 -1.22 5.82
C GLN A 114 -9.52 -0.67 5.14
N ARG A 115 -9.70 -0.03 4.00
CA ARG A 115 -8.61 0.57 3.21
C ARG A 115 -8.91 2.05 3.02
N LEU A 116 -7.91 2.88 3.26
CA LEU A 116 -7.89 4.29 2.89
C LEU A 116 -6.75 4.54 1.94
N ASP A 117 -7.05 5.25 0.88
CA ASP A 117 -6.07 5.75 -0.08
C ASP A 117 -5.90 7.25 0.21
N PHE A 118 -4.67 7.74 0.14
CA PHE A 118 -4.35 9.15 0.40
C PHE A 118 -3.35 9.68 -0.63
N ALA A 119 -3.33 10.99 -0.82
CA ALA A 119 -2.62 11.68 -1.90
C ALA A 119 -1.80 12.85 -1.34
N GLU A 120 -0.92 12.55 -0.39
CA GLU A 120 -0.15 13.55 0.35
C GLU A 120 1.34 13.30 0.24
N ARG A 121 2.12 14.39 0.17
CA ARG A 121 3.58 14.31 0.04
C ARG A 121 4.27 13.77 1.30
N ALA A 122 3.72 14.09 2.46
CA ALA A 122 4.28 13.63 3.72
C ALA A 122 3.87 12.20 4.02
N TYR A 123 4.76 11.45 4.66
CA TYR A 123 4.38 10.15 5.24
C TYR A 123 3.34 10.37 6.34
N PRO A 124 2.35 9.48 6.50
CA PRO A 124 1.39 9.59 7.59
C PRO A 124 2.07 9.66 8.95
N HIS A 125 1.61 10.55 9.82
CA HIS A 125 2.24 10.81 11.11
C HIS A 125 1.55 10.09 12.26
N MET A 126 0.21 10.07 12.22
CA MET A 126 -0.60 9.54 13.30
C MET A 126 -1.87 8.88 12.76
N ALA A 127 -2.23 7.74 13.33
CA ALA A 127 -3.53 7.11 13.12
C ALA A 127 -4.28 6.94 14.45
N TYR A 128 -5.59 7.17 14.41
CA TYR A 128 -6.51 6.86 15.50
C TYR A 128 -7.45 5.76 15.02
N LEU A 129 -7.43 4.62 15.69
CA LEU A 129 -8.21 3.44 15.35
C LEU A 129 -9.32 3.23 16.37
N SER A 130 -10.57 3.11 15.92
CA SER A 130 -11.73 2.80 16.77
C SER A 130 -12.63 1.76 16.14
N ALA A 131 -13.72 1.39 16.84
CA ALA A 131 -14.79 0.58 16.26
C ALA A 131 -15.49 1.27 15.10
N GLY A 132 -15.53 2.61 15.11
CA GLY A 132 -16.10 3.41 14.04
C GLY A 132 -15.22 3.48 12.80
N GLY A 133 -13.90 3.24 12.90
CA GLY A 133 -13.02 3.16 11.74
C GLY A 133 -11.64 3.79 11.99
N ILE A 134 -11.14 4.55 11.02
CA ILE A 134 -9.77 5.08 10.98
C ILE A 134 -9.82 6.59 10.84
N ARG A 135 -8.98 7.31 11.59
CA ARG A 135 -8.63 8.73 11.31
C ARG A 135 -7.13 8.84 11.15
N LEU A 136 -6.68 9.26 9.98
CA LEU A 136 -5.28 9.37 9.60
C LEU A 136 -4.92 10.85 9.48
N TYR A 137 -3.79 11.24 10.08
CA TYR A 137 -3.28 12.61 10.05
C TYR A 137 -1.96 12.64 9.30
N ILE A 138 -1.93 13.46 8.25
CA ILE A 138 -0.77 13.64 7.37
C ILE A 138 -0.45 15.13 7.31
N ALA A 139 0.82 15.51 7.33
CA ALA A 139 1.19 16.92 7.25
C ALA A 139 0.81 17.49 5.87
N SER A 140 0.10 18.62 5.85
CA SER A 140 -0.45 19.23 4.62
C SER A 140 0.60 19.97 3.77
N GLY A 141 1.79 20.22 4.32
CA GLY A 141 2.89 20.94 3.65
C GLY A 141 2.68 22.45 3.43
N GLY A 142 1.48 22.99 3.74
CA GLY A 142 1.16 24.41 3.57
C GLY A 142 1.60 25.29 4.76
N PRO A 143 1.75 26.61 4.56
CA PRO A 143 2.14 27.55 5.63
C PRO A 143 1.00 27.87 6.61
N ASP A 144 -0.24 27.49 6.29
CA ASP A 144 -1.42 27.81 7.10
C ASP A 144 -1.42 27.01 8.42
N ALA A 145 -1.20 27.72 9.53
CA ALA A 145 -1.17 27.13 10.86
C ALA A 145 -2.50 26.50 11.30
N ALA A 146 -3.63 26.91 10.71
CA ALA A 146 -4.93 26.30 10.97
C ALA A 146 -5.13 24.97 10.22
N LYS A 147 -4.30 24.70 9.20
CA LYS A 147 -4.39 23.52 8.33
C LYS A 147 -3.10 22.72 8.31
N LYS A 148 -2.41 22.58 9.45
CA LYS A 148 -1.14 21.83 9.52
C LYS A 148 -1.27 20.35 9.13
N TRP A 149 -2.45 19.77 9.33
CA TRP A 149 -2.72 18.37 9.05
C TRP A 149 -3.89 18.22 8.09
N THR A 150 -3.71 17.44 7.03
CA THR A 150 -4.81 16.84 6.27
C THR A 150 -5.29 15.60 7.00
N VAL A 151 -6.61 15.44 7.09
CA VAL A 151 -7.26 14.35 7.82
C VAL A 151 -8.02 13.45 6.85
N TYR A 152 -7.60 12.18 6.76
CA TYR A 152 -8.30 11.15 6.02
C TYR A 152 -9.11 10.27 6.97
N ARG A 153 -10.32 9.87 6.57
CA ARG A 153 -11.24 9.13 7.44
C ARG A 153 -11.86 7.94 6.74
N TYR A 154 -11.86 6.82 7.44
CA TYR A 154 -12.67 5.65 7.11
C TYR A 154 -13.74 5.52 8.17
N ASP A 155 -14.99 5.52 7.78
CA ASP A 155 -16.10 5.15 8.64
C ASP A 155 -16.58 3.73 8.31
N THR A 156 -16.89 2.95 9.32
CA THR A 156 -17.26 1.54 9.17
C THR A 156 -18.67 1.39 8.58
N ALA A 157 -19.53 2.40 8.68
CA ALA A 157 -20.85 2.41 8.07
C ALA A 157 -20.79 2.92 6.62
N THR A 158 -20.00 3.97 6.34
CA THR A 158 -20.03 4.66 5.03
C THR A 158 -18.79 4.46 4.17
N GLY A 159 -17.73 3.84 4.69
CA GLY A 159 -16.47 3.65 3.97
C GLY A 159 -15.53 4.86 4.05
N PRO A 160 -14.60 5.02 3.08
CA PRO A 160 -13.72 6.18 3.03
C PRO A 160 -14.53 7.46 2.80
N SER A 161 -14.28 8.51 3.59
CA SER A 161 -14.81 9.85 3.32
C SER A 161 -13.98 10.51 2.22
N MET A 162 -14.67 11.25 1.36
CA MET A 162 -14.08 12.10 0.32
C MET A 162 -13.99 13.57 0.73
N ASP A 163 -14.41 13.89 1.95
CA ASP A 163 -14.42 15.27 2.44
C ASP A 163 -12.99 15.72 2.74
N GLU A 164 -12.63 16.92 2.28
CA GLU A 164 -11.39 17.56 2.69
C GLU A 164 -11.53 18.08 4.12
N GLU A 165 -10.89 17.39 5.07
CA GLU A 165 -10.83 17.79 6.48
C GLU A 165 -9.40 18.23 6.84
N TYR A 166 -9.28 19.38 7.50
CA TYR A 166 -8.01 19.92 7.98
C TYR A 166 -8.03 20.14 9.49
N ALA A 167 -6.86 20.04 10.12
CA ALA A 167 -6.70 20.34 11.53
C ALA A 167 -5.42 21.15 11.81
N CYS A 168 -5.50 22.09 12.75
CA CYS A 168 -4.31 22.80 13.24
C CYS A 168 -3.39 21.87 14.03
N CYS A 169 -3.97 20.84 14.63
CA CYS A 169 -3.41 20.22 15.82
C CYS A 169 -3.81 18.74 15.88
N LEU A 170 -2.92 17.88 16.37
CA LEU A 170 -3.24 16.49 16.62
C LEU A 170 -4.13 16.41 17.86
N PRO A 171 -5.34 15.83 17.77
CA PRO A 171 -6.21 15.71 18.93
C PRO A 171 -5.68 14.65 19.89
N ARG A 172 -6.16 14.67 21.14
CA ARG A 172 -6.04 13.49 22.00
C ARG A 172 -6.91 12.35 21.45
N PRO A 173 -6.57 11.07 21.73
CA PRO A 173 -7.44 9.95 21.37
C PRO A 173 -8.81 10.13 22.03
N ARG A 174 -9.88 9.88 21.28
CA ARG A 174 -11.25 9.83 21.81
C ARG A 174 -11.43 8.55 22.63
N LYS A 175 -12.51 8.48 23.43
CA LYS A 175 -12.85 7.27 24.18
C LYS A 175 -12.97 6.08 23.21
N GLY A 176 -12.18 5.03 23.46
CA GLY A 176 -12.16 3.83 22.62
C GLY A 176 -11.30 3.92 21.36
N GLU A 177 -10.52 4.99 21.19
CA GLU A 177 -9.50 5.08 20.15
C GLU A 177 -8.13 4.63 20.65
N THR A 178 -7.49 3.76 19.86
CA THR A 178 -6.06 3.47 19.98
C THR A 178 -5.30 4.42 19.08
N ARG A 179 -4.29 5.08 19.62
CA ARG A 179 -3.39 5.97 18.85
C ARG A 179 -2.14 5.22 18.44
N LEU A 180 -1.82 5.27 17.14
CA LEU A 180 -0.61 4.72 16.55
C LEU A 180 0.22 5.85 15.95
N ARG A 181 1.48 5.96 16.38
CA ARG A 181 2.48 6.79 15.71
C ARG A 181 3.10 6.01 14.55
N LEU A 182 3.19 6.63 13.39
CA LEU A 182 3.52 5.93 12.14
C LEU A 182 4.90 6.30 11.57
N ASP A 183 5.41 7.49 11.91
CA ASP A 183 6.67 8.03 11.42
C ASP A 183 7.81 8.03 12.45
#